data_AF-A0A2V8H5H3-F1
#
_entry.id   AF-A0A2V8H5H3-F1
#
_cell.length_a   1.000
_cell.length_b   1.000
_cell.length_c   1.000
_cell.angle_alpha   90.00
_cell.angle_beta   90.00
_cell.angle_gamma   90.00
#
_symmetry.space_group_name_H-M   'P 1'
#
loop_
_entity.id
_entity.type
_entity.pdbx_description
1 polymer ?
#
loop_
_entity_poly.entity_id
_entity_poly.type
_entity_poly.pdbx_seq_one_letter_code
_entity_poly.pdbx_strand_id
1 'polypeptide(L)'
;MERGQGSALGDYLGIPLNEAGRLRADTFDAGEWSLQDLQCRPHPVPYQWRAQGGMRISKEIDPVSRELVAYHVAFVRSLDRAIYMDGRPHPPEWAPHTWSGFSTGRFEGNDLVITTTHLKESYIRRNGPTMSDRAKVTEWLSRHGDYLTITTYIDDPIYLEEPFIQSVTYKWEPHTELEYFPCTIVNENISDRIPHKLPGKNPGLKEFSEQEGIPYEATRGGAETLYPDYRQKMKTMKVAPIKAAVRP
;
A
#
# COMPACT_ATOMS: atom_id res chain seq x y z
N MET A 1 6.27 -11.89 3.18
CA MET A 1 7.25 -11.05 3.92
C MET A 1 7.48 -9.81 3.05
N GLU A 2 6.84 -8.67 3.37
CA GLU A 2 6.77 -7.51 2.44
C GLU A 2 7.96 -6.54 2.53
N ARG A 3 8.95 -6.84 3.37
CA ARG A 3 10.13 -6.00 3.59
C ARG A 3 11.31 -6.57 2.80
N GLY A 4 12.06 -5.72 2.09
CA GLY A 4 13.21 -6.14 1.27
C GLY A 4 12.89 -6.22 -0.22
N GLN A 5 13.06 -7.39 -0.84
CA GLN A 5 12.94 -7.57 -2.31
C GLN A 5 11.51 -7.37 -2.87
N GLY A 6 10.51 -7.18 -2.01
CA GLY A 6 9.10 -7.03 -2.38
C GLY A 6 8.34 -8.36 -2.36
N SER A 7 7.02 -8.30 -2.49
CA SER A 7 6.15 -9.48 -2.53
C SER A 7 6.23 -10.14 -3.92
N ALA A 8 6.15 -11.47 -3.98
CA ALA A 8 6.21 -12.22 -5.24
C ALA A 8 4.97 -11.95 -6.11
N LEU A 9 5.12 -11.98 -7.44
CA LEU A 9 3.96 -11.89 -8.33
C LEU A 9 2.98 -13.05 -8.05
N GLY A 10 1.70 -12.73 -7.93
CA GLY A 10 0.67 -13.73 -7.61
C GLY A 10 0.55 -14.10 -6.13
N ASP A 11 1.33 -13.48 -5.24
CA ASP A 11 1.12 -13.51 -3.78
C ASP A 11 0.12 -12.42 -3.36
N TYR A 12 -1.17 -12.76 -3.38
CA TYR A 12 -2.26 -11.90 -2.90
C TYR A 12 -2.82 -12.39 -1.57
N LEU A 13 -2.02 -13.16 -0.81
CA LEU A 13 -2.45 -13.73 0.46
C LEU A 13 -2.83 -12.62 1.46
N GLY A 14 -3.98 -12.83 2.09
CA GLY A 14 -4.50 -11.93 3.12
C GLY A 14 -4.99 -10.59 2.56
N ILE A 15 -5.27 -10.49 1.25
CA ILE A 15 -5.92 -9.32 0.65
C ILE A 15 -7.30 -9.75 0.18
N PRO A 16 -8.37 -9.07 0.62
CA PRO A 16 -9.74 -9.39 0.23
C PRO A 16 -10.07 -8.87 -1.17
N LEU A 17 -9.28 -9.21 -2.20
CA LEU A 17 -9.54 -8.78 -3.58
C LEU A 17 -10.86 -9.38 -4.08
N ASN A 18 -11.67 -8.57 -4.78
CA ASN A 18 -12.81 -9.07 -5.56
C ASN A 18 -12.36 -9.50 -6.97
N GLU A 19 -13.30 -9.90 -7.83
CA GLU A 19 -12.97 -10.31 -9.21
C GLU A 19 -12.29 -9.19 -10.02
N ALA A 20 -12.78 -7.96 -9.91
CA ALA A 20 -12.19 -6.82 -10.61
C ALA A 20 -10.78 -6.50 -10.08
N GLY A 21 -10.59 -6.52 -8.76
CA GLY A 21 -9.29 -6.34 -8.11
C GLY A 21 -8.28 -7.41 -8.51
N ARG A 22 -8.72 -8.68 -8.57
CA ARG A 22 -7.90 -9.79 -9.08
C ARG A 22 -7.52 -9.59 -10.55
N LEU A 23 -8.46 -9.22 -11.42
CA LEU A 23 -8.19 -8.96 -12.83
C LEU A 23 -7.17 -7.81 -13.02
N ARG A 24 -7.31 -6.74 -12.23
CA ARG A 24 -6.39 -5.59 -12.23
C ARG A 24 -5.00 -5.96 -11.73
N ALA A 25 -4.91 -6.80 -10.69
CA ALA A 25 -3.65 -7.30 -10.17
C ALA A 25 -2.96 -8.27 -11.16
N ASP A 26 -3.74 -9.09 -11.86
CA ASP A 26 -3.23 -10.12 -12.78
C ASP A 26 -2.60 -9.55 -14.04
N THR A 27 -3.03 -8.35 -14.43
CA THR A 27 -2.52 -7.63 -15.59
C THR A 27 -1.23 -6.85 -15.29
N PHE A 28 -0.75 -6.88 -14.04
CA PHE A 28 0.48 -6.23 -13.62
C PHE A 28 1.71 -6.83 -14.32
N ASP A 29 2.58 -5.94 -14.79
CA ASP A 29 3.89 -6.25 -15.35
C ASP A 29 4.95 -5.54 -14.49
N ALA A 30 5.89 -6.29 -13.92
CA ALA A 30 6.92 -5.75 -13.04
C ALA A 30 7.81 -4.71 -13.75
N GLY A 31 7.90 -4.74 -15.09
CA GLY A 31 8.59 -3.72 -15.86
C GLY A 31 8.02 -2.31 -15.69
N GLU A 32 6.80 -2.17 -15.16
CA GLU A 32 6.20 -0.86 -14.84
C GLU A 32 7.09 -0.03 -13.89
N TRP A 33 7.85 -0.68 -13.00
CA TRP A 33 8.79 0.02 -12.11
C TRP A 33 9.96 0.66 -12.84
N SER A 34 10.26 0.19 -14.05
CA SER A 34 11.34 0.68 -14.90
C SER A 34 10.88 1.74 -15.91
N LEU A 35 9.57 2.02 -15.98
CA LEU A 35 9.05 3.10 -16.82
C LEU A 35 9.48 4.44 -16.23
N GLN A 36 10.20 5.24 -17.03
CA GLN A 36 10.73 6.55 -16.61
C GLN A 36 9.64 7.47 -16.04
N ASP A 37 8.43 7.47 -16.63
CA ASP A 37 7.29 8.27 -16.18
C ASP A 37 6.74 7.84 -14.81
N LEU A 38 7.01 6.59 -14.39
CA LEU A 38 6.48 6.00 -13.16
C LEU A 38 7.56 5.76 -12.09
N GLN A 39 8.85 5.85 -12.43
CA GLN A 39 9.96 5.65 -11.50
C GLN A 39 9.88 6.57 -10.28
N CYS A 40 9.50 7.83 -10.50
CA CYS A 40 9.39 8.84 -9.45
C CYS A 40 7.95 9.11 -8.98
N ARG A 41 7.00 8.24 -9.30
CA ARG A 41 5.64 8.39 -8.75
C ARG A 41 5.69 8.17 -7.23
N PRO A 42 5.07 9.04 -6.43
CA PRO A 42 5.03 8.88 -4.98
C PRO A 42 4.36 7.57 -4.57
N HIS A 43 4.83 6.97 -3.47
CA HIS A 43 4.11 5.88 -2.82
C HIS A 43 2.72 6.37 -2.38
N PRO A 44 1.64 5.60 -2.65
CA PRO A 44 0.30 5.97 -2.19
C PRO A 44 0.15 5.76 -0.69
N VAL A 45 -0.80 6.47 -0.10
CA VAL A 45 -1.08 6.47 1.35
C VAL A 45 -1.07 5.10 2.01
N PRO A 46 -1.86 4.08 1.57
CA PRO A 46 -1.87 2.80 2.26
C PRO A 46 -0.54 2.03 2.17
N TYR A 47 0.33 2.36 1.20
CA TYR A 47 1.64 1.74 1.07
C TYR A 47 2.75 2.52 1.77
N GLN A 48 2.62 3.85 1.94
CA GLN A 48 3.68 4.73 2.48
C GLN A 48 4.24 4.23 3.82
N TRP A 49 3.40 3.77 4.74
CA TRP A 49 3.85 3.25 6.05
C TRP A 49 4.62 1.93 5.99
N ARG A 50 4.50 1.19 4.88
CA ARG A 50 5.19 -0.09 4.66
C ARG A 50 6.32 0.03 3.65
N ALA A 51 6.42 1.18 2.98
CA ALA A 51 7.56 1.51 2.15
C ALA A 51 8.83 1.53 2.99
N GLN A 52 9.95 1.21 2.34
CA GLN A 52 11.25 1.19 3.02
C GLN A 52 11.74 2.62 3.24
N GLY A 53 12.08 2.95 4.48
CA GLY A 53 12.69 4.23 4.84
C GLY A 53 12.19 4.77 6.17
N GLY A 54 12.82 5.86 6.60
CA GLY A 54 12.35 6.65 7.72
C GLY A 54 11.19 7.56 7.35
N MET A 55 10.59 8.16 8.39
CA MET A 55 9.63 9.24 8.26
C MET A 55 9.81 10.25 9.39
N ARG A 56 9.45 11.50 9.14
CA ARG A 56 9.46 12.58 10.12
C ARG A 56 8.06 13.17 10.22
N ILE A 57 7.55 13.27 11.45
CA ILE A 57 6.29 13.95 11.74
C ILE A 57 6.59 15.31 12.36
N SER A 58 6.19 16.39 11.70
CA SER A 58 6.28 17.76 12.21
C SER A 58 4.90 18.39 12.37
N LYS A 59 4.83 19.50 13.11
CA LYS A 59 3.60 20.26 13.32
C LYS A 59 3.63 21.53 12.48
N GLU A 60 2.51 21.83 11.83
CA GLU A 60 2.17 23.16 11.34
C GLU A 60 1.35 23.88 12.41
N ILE A 61 1.88 24.97 12.94
CA ILE A 61 1.21 25.80 13.96
C ILE A 61 0.93 27.16 13.33
N ASP A 62 -0.30 27.64 13.43
CA ASP A 62 -0.64 28.98 12.96
C ASP A 62 0.14 30.04 13.78
N PRO A 63 0.85 30.98 13.13
CA PRO A 63 1.77 31.87 13.81
C PRO A 63 1.07 32.92 14.70
N VAL A 64 -0.23 33.15 14.52
CA VAL A 64 -1.02 34.16 15.23
C VAL A 64 -1.80 33.53 16.38
N SER A 65 -2.66 32.57 16.07
CA SER A 65 -3.54 31.87 17.02
C SER A 65 -2.80 30.82 17.86
N ARG A 66 -1.66 30.33 17.38
CA ARG A 66 -0.90 29.21 17.98
C ARG A 66 -1.63 27.86 17.98
N GLU A 67 -2.69 27.75 17.19
CA GLU A 67 -3.43 26.50 17.01
C GLU A 67 -2.69 25.53 16.08
N LEU A 68 -2.91 24.24 16.29
CA LEU A 68 -2.39 23.19 15.43
C LEU A 68 -3.23 23.12 14.15
N VAL A 69 -2.63 23.45 13.01
CA VAL A 69 -3.28 23.41 11.69
C VAL A 69 -3.18 22.01 11.09
N ALA A 70 -1.98 21.43 11.09
CA ALA A 70 -1.73 20.12 10.51
C ALA A 70 -0.55 19.39 11.14
N TYR A 71 -0.53 18.08 11.00
CA TYR A 71 0.70 17.29 11.06
C TYR A 71 1.23 17.05 9.65
N HIS A 72 2.52 17.23 9.45
CA HIS A 72 3.21 16.90 8.20
C HIS A 72 3.98 15.61 8.38
N VAL A 73 3.70 14.62 7.54
CA VAL A 73 4.45 13.36 7.49
C VAL A 73 5.33 13.36 6.25
N ALA A 74 6.61 13.59 6.45
CA ALA A 74 7.62 13.50 5.40
C ALA A 74 8.20 12.09 5.38
N PHE A 75 8.24 11.46 4.20
CA PHE A 75 8.83 10.14 3.97
C PHE A 75 10.10 10.27 3.14
N VAL A 76 11.10 9.40 3.34
CA VAL A 76 12.34 9.42 2.53
C VAL A 76 12.04 9.33 1.02
N ARG A 77 11.09 8.49 0.61
CA ARG A 77 10.82 8.18 -0.82
C ARG A 77 9.41 8.56 -1.28
N SER A 78 8.78 9.55 -0.64
CA SER A 78 7.45 10.00 -1.03
C SER A 78 7.24 11.47 -0.71
N LEU A 79 6.09 12.01 -1.14
CA LEU A 79 5.71 13.39 -0.87
C LEU A 79 5.46 13.60 0.62
N ASP A 80 5.62 14.85 1.05
CA ASP A 80 5.04 15.32 2.29
C ASP A 80 3.52 15.15 2.28
N ARG A 81 2.97 14.65 3.39
CA ARG A 81 1.53 14.46 3.57
C ARG A 81 1.05 15.31 4.74
N ALA A 82 0.26 16.34 4.43
CA ALA A 82 -0.45 17.13 5.43
C ALA A 82 -1.69 16.37 5.94
N ILE A 83 -1.83 16.29 7.27
CA ILE A 83 -2.99 15.78 7.98
C ILE A 83 -3.61 16.97 8.71
N TYR A 84 -4.69 17.52 8.17
CA TYR A 84 -5.33 18.69 8.73
C TYR A 84 -6.08 18.38 10.02
N MET A 85 -5.81 19.16 11.07
CA MET A 85 -6.33 18.97 12.42
C MET A 85 -7.40 20.00 12.81
N ASP A 86 -7.65 20.97 11.94
CA ASP A 86 -8.52 22.14 12.17
C ASP A 86 -10.00 21.88 11.84
N GLY A 87 -10.38 20.63 11.59
CA GLY A 87 -11.77 20.24 11.35
C GLY A 87 -12.33 20.68 9.99
N ARG A 88 -11.47 21.13 9.05
CA ARG A 88 -11.93 21.47 7.69
C ARG A 88 -12.62 20.29 7.00
N PRO A 89 -13.65 20.54 6.18
CA PRO A 89 -14.33 19.47 5.47
C PRO A 89 -13.42 18.85 4.40
N HIS A 90 -13.70 17.61 4.06
CA HIS A 90 -13.11 17.00 2.88
C HIS A 90 -13.58 17.73 1.61
N PRO A 91 -12.76 17.79 0.55
CA PRO A 91 -13.15 18.37 -0.73
C PRO A 91 -14.41 17.70 -1.32
N PRO A 92 -15.13 18.38 -2.22
CA PRO A 92 -16.24 17.76 -2.95
C PRO A 92 -15.73 16.65 -3.89
N GLU A 93 -16.57 15.68 -4.22
CA GLU A 93 -16.21 14.46 -4.99
C GLU A 93 -15.47 14.73 -6.32
N TRP A 94 -15.74 15.85 -6.99
CA TRP A 94 -15.10 16.20 -8.26
C TRP A 94 -13.73 16.88 -8.10
N ALA A 95 -13.28 17.13 -6.87
CA ALA A 95 -11.99 17.74 -6.63
C ALA A 95 -10.86 16.82 -7.13
N PRO A 96 -9.73 17.36 -7.63
CA PRO A 96 -8.66 16.54 -8.17
C PRO A 96 -8.07 15.54 -7.16
N HIS A 97 -7.90 14.29 -7.60
CA HIS A 97 -7.24 13.26 -6.79
C HIS A 97 -5.72 13.37 -6.88
N THR A 98 -5.03 13.13 -5.78
CA THR A 98 -3.55 13.18 -5.69
C THR A 98 -3.00 11.85 -5.15
N TRP A 99 -1.67 11.67 -5.19
CA TRP A 99 -1.04 10.47 -4.64
C TRP A 99 -1.12 10.40 -3.11
N SER A 100 -1.04 11.56 -2.45
CA SER A 100 -1.17 11.69 -0.98
C SER A 100 -2.63 11.84 -0.52
N GLY A 101 -3.56 12.05 -1.45
CA GLY A 101 -4.97 12.32 -1.15
C GLY A 101 -5.19 13.60 -0.37
N PHE A 102 -6.32 13.65 0.34
CA PHE A 102 -6.66 14.68 1.30
C PHE A 102 -6.97 14.03 2.65
N SER A 103 -6.18 14.37 3.67
CA SER A 103 -6.24 13.78 5.01
C SER A 103 -6.73 14.78 6.05
N THR A 104 -7.70 14.37 6.86
CA THR A 104 -8.05 15.06 8.12
C THR A 104 -7.81 14.14 9.31
N GLY A 105 -7.43 14.72 10.44
CA GLY A 105 -7.14 14.01 11.66
C GLY A 105 -7.96 14.51 12.84
N ARG A 106 -8.27 13.60 13.76
CA ARG A 106 -8.85 13.91 15.09
C ARG A 106 -8.29 12.95 16.12
N PHE A 107 -8.20 13.38 17.37
CA PHE A 107 -7.85 12.48 18.46
C PHE A 107 -9.10 11.76 18.99
N GLU A 108 -9.03 10.44 19.09
CA GLU A 108 -9.99 9.60 19.79
C GLU A 108 -9.27 8.91 20.95
N GLY A 109 -9.47 9.44 22.16
CA GLY A 109 -8.63 9.05 23.30
C GLY A 109 -7.17 9.43 23.06
N ASN A 110 -6.28 8.44 23.05
CA ASN A 110 -4.84 8.64 22.82
C ASN A 110 -4.41 8.38 21.38
N ASP A 111 -5.34 7.96 20.51
CA ASP A 111 -5.04 7.62 19.12
C ASP A 111 -5.34 8.80 18.21
N LEU A 112 -4.42 9.09 17.28
CA LEU A 112 -4.71 9.99 16.17
C LEU A 112 -5.41 9.19 15.07
N VAL A 113 -6.68 9.49 14.84
CA VAL A 113 -7.50 8.89 13.79
C VAL A 113 -7.47 9.79 12.55
N ILE A 114 -6.99 9.24 11.45
CA ILE A 114 -6.82 9.94 10.18
C ILE A 114 -7.80 9.36 9.17
N THR A 115 -8.53 10.20 8.46
CA THR A 115 -9.35 9.80 7.31
C THR A 115 -8.77 10.44 6.05
N THR A 116 -8.50 9.61 5.03
CA THR A 116 -7.97 10.06 3.75
C THR A 116 -8.87 9.65 2.58
N THR A 117 -9.06 10.57 1.64
CA THR A 117 -9.89 10.42 0.42
C THR A 117 -9.18 11.12 -0.76
N HIS A 118 -9.83 11.22 -1.92
CA HIS A 118 -9.30 11.90 -3.12
C HIS A 118 -7.93 11.32 -3.53
N LEU A 119 -7.79 10.01 -3.40
CA LEU A 119 -6.59 9.27 -3.73
C LEU A 119 -6.60 8.92 -5.22
N LYS A 120 -5.45 9.03 -5.90
CA LYS A 120 -5.29 8.41 -7.22
C LYS A 120 -5.30 6.89 -7.10
N GLU A 121 -5.80 6.20 -8.12
CA GLU A 121 -5.60 4.75 -8.26
C GLU A 121 -4.11 4.44 -8.13
N SER A 122 -3.77 3.48 -7.27
CA SER A 122 -2.39 3.10 -7.04
C SER A 122 -2.29 1.76 -6.30
N TYR A 123 -1.08 1.25 -6.13
CA TYR A 123 -0.87 -0.08 -5.56
C TYR A 123 -1.07 -0.11 -4.04
N ILE A 124 -1.76 -1.14 -3.57
CA ILE A 124 -1.75 -1.57 -2.17
C ILE A 124 -0.45 -2.34 -1.89
N ARG A 125 0.01 -3.13 -2.86
CA ARG A 125 1.29 -3.86 -2.83
C ARG A 125 1.97 -3.80 -4.19
N ARG A 126 3.32 -3.77 -4.19
CA ARG A 126 4.13 -3.58 -5.40
C ARG A 126 4.19 -4.78 -6.37
N ASN A 127 3.32 -5.77 -6.20
CA ASN A 127 3.22 -6.99 -6.99
C ASN A 127 1.88 -7.14 -7.75
N GLY A 128 1.10 -6.05 -7.83
CA GLY A 128 -0.14 -6.00 -8.62
C GLY A 128 -1.39 -5.49 -7.88
N PRO A 129 -1.68 -5.92 -6.63
CA PRO A 129 -2.86 -5.47 -5.89
C PRO A 129 -2.93 -3.95 -5.83
N THR A 130 -4.06 -3.42 -6.29
CA THR A 130 -4.28 -1.99 -6.55
C THR A 130 -5.54 -1.54 -5.81
N MET A 131 -5.53 -0.30 -5.33
CA MET A 131 -6.70 0.42 -4.84
C MET A 131 -7.20 1.38 -5.92
N SER A 132 -8.51 1.54 -6.02
CA SER A 132 -9.17 2.47 -6.92
C SER A 132 -9.05 3.91 -6.42
N ASP A 133 -9.46 4.85 -7.27
CA ASP A 133 -9.61 6.26 -6.88
C ASP A 133 -10.80 6.51 -5.93
N ARG A 134 -11.70 5.52 -5.79
CA ARG A 134 -12.81 5.52 -4.82
C ARG A 134 -12.44 4.97 -3.45
N ALA A 135 -11.17 4.58 -3.27
CA ALA A 135 -10.70 4.08 -1.98
C ALA A 135 -10.75 5.17 -0.89
N LYS A 136 -11.19 4.77 0.30
CA LYS A 136 -11.12 5.54 1.53
C LYS A 136 -10.20 4.83 2.51
N VAL A 137 -9.26 5.58 3.07
CA VAL A 137 -8.30 5.03 4.03
C VAL A 137 -8.55 5.66 5.40
N THR A 138 -8.74 4.80 6.41
CA THR A 138 -8.78 5.22 7.82
C THR A 138 -7.54 4.67 8.52
N GLU A 139 -6.84 5.52 9.26
CA GLU A 139 -5.60 5.15 9.95
C GLU A 139 -5.72 5.49 11.43
N TRP A 140 -5.22 4.62 12.29
CA TRP A 140 -5.07 4.87 13.72
C TRP A 140 -3.59 4.86 14.06
N LEU A 141 -3.10 5.98 14.57
CA LEU A 141 -1.73 6.15 15.04
C LEU A 141 -1.74 6.10 16.57
N SER A 142 -1.25 4.99 17.12
CA SER A 142 -1.18 4.72 18.56
C SER A 142 0.28 4.71 19.01
N ARG A 143 0.65 5.64 19.90
CA ARG A 143 2.01 5.71 20.46
C ARG A 143 2.08 5.02 21.82
N HIS A 144 3.01 4.08 21.95
CA HIS A 144 3.31 3.34 23.17
C HIS A 144 4.80 3.51 23.52
N GLY A 145 5.11 4.54 24.32
CA GLY A 145 6.49 4.92 24.62
C GLY A 145 7.25 5.33 23.35
N ASP A 146 8.28 4.54 23.02
CA ASP A 146 9.11 4.75 21.83
C ASP A 146 8.55 4.06 20.58
N TYR A 147 7.43 3.34 20.67
CA TYR A 147 6.83 2.67 19.52
C TYR A 147 5.60 3.43 19.02
N LEU A 148 5.50 3.59 17.71
CA LEU A 148 4.30 4.10 17.03
C LEU A 148 3.71 2.97 16.20
N THR A 149 2.54 2.47 16.59
CA THR A 149 1.77 1.50 15.82
C THR A 149 0.79 2.23 14.94
N ILE A 150 0.77 1.85 13.67
CA ILE A 150 -0.09 2.41 12.64
C ILE A 150 -0.96 1.27 12.14
N THR A 151 -2.25 1.38 12.35
CA THR A 151 -3.25 0.47 11.78
C THR A 151 -3.94 1.19 10.64
N THR A 152 -3.88 0.61 9.44
CA THR A 152 -4.48 1.13 8.22
C THR A 152 -5.65 0.24 7.82
N TYR A 153 -6.81 0.84 7.63
CA TYR A 153 -8.03 0.24 7.13
C TYR A 153 -8.35 0.85 5.76
N ILE A 154 -8.43 0.00 4.75
CA ILE A 154 -8.62 0.40 3.35
C ILE A 154 -9.98 -0.13 2.91
N ASP A 155 -10.90 0.79 2.68
CA ASP A 155 -12.21 0.50 2.12
C ASP A 155 -12.20 0.90 0.64
N ASP A 156 -12.41 -0.07 -0.25
CA ASP A 156 -12.41 0.16 -1.69
C ASP A 156 -13.51 -0.68 -2.34
N PRO A 157 -14.65 -0.06 -2.71
CA PRO A 157 -15.80 -0.78 -3.26
C PRO A 157 -15.56 -1.31 -4.68
N ILE A 158 -14.49 -0.92 -5.35
CA ILE A 158 -14.21 -1.33 -6.73
C ILE A 158 -13.35 -2.59 -6.77
N TYR A 159 -12.31 -2.68 -5.93
CA TYR A 159 -11.34 -3.77 -6.00
C TYR A 159 -11.33 -4.73 -4.80
N LEU A 160 -12.00 -4.40 -3.70
CA LEU A 160 -12.05 -5.25 -2.51
C LEU A 160 -13.47 -5.83 -2.27
N GLU A 161 -13.53 -7.04 -1.72
CA GLU A 161 -14.77 -7.71 -1.26
C GLU A 161 -15.16 -7.22 0.13
N GLU A 162 -14.16 -6.88 0.94
CA GLU A 162 -14.31 -6.33 2.28
C GLU A 162 -13.09 -5.45 2.62
N PRO A 163 -13.16 -4.61 3.67
CA PRO A 163 -12.06 -3.72 4.01
C PRO A 163 -10.75 -4.47 4.31
N PHE A 164 -9.65 -4.01 3.70
CA PHE A 164 -8.32 -4.56 3.95
C PHE A 164 -7.66 -3.86 5.14
N ILE A 165 -7.29 -4.63 6.16
CA ILE A 165 -6.64 -4.13 7.37
C ILE A 165 -5.19 -4.59 7.41
N GLN A 166 -4.29 -3.66 7.69
CA GLN A 166 -2.88 -3.94 7.90
C GLN A 166 -2.31 -3.05 8.99
N SER A 167 -1.25 -3.51 9.64
CA SER A 167 -0.54 -2.73 10.64
C SER A 167 0.97 -2.74 10.43
N VAL A 168 1.62 -1.69 10.94
CA VAL A 168 3.07 -1.55 11.00
C VAL A 168 3.46 -0.78 12.24
N THR A 169 4.60 -1.13 12.82
CA THR A 169 5.16 -0.46 13.99
C THR A 169 6.49 0.18 13.63
N TYR A 170 6.63 1.46 13.99
CA TYR A 170 7.86 2.22 13.94
C TYR A 170 8.46 2.34 15.34
N LYS A 171 9.80 2.37 15.41
CA LYS A 171 10.54 2.73 16.61
C LYS A 171 11.02 4.17 16.47
N TRP A 172 10.80 4.98 17.49
CA TRP A 172 11.25 6.37 17.54
C TRP A 172 12.77 6.42 17.63
N GLU A 173 13.36 7.25 16.79
CA GLU A 173 14.81 7.49 16.76
C GLU A 173 15.05 9.02 16.78
N PRO A 174 15.22 9.63 17.96
CA PRO A 174 15.27 11.08 18.11
C PRO A 174 16.56 11.72 17.59
N HIS A 175 17.63 10.95 17.39
CA HIS A 175 18.93 11.47 16.98
C HIS A 175 19.22 11.27 15.48
N THR A 176 18.24 10.79 14.72
CA THR A 176 18.37 10.58 13.27
C THR A 176 17.54 11.60 12.53
N GLU A 177 18.16 12.21 11.53
CA GLU A 177 17.49 13.08 10.58
C GLU A 177 16.99 12.29 9.37
N LEU A 178 15.91 12.79 8.77
CA LEU A 178 15.37 12.17 7.56
C LEU A 178 16.37 12.38 6.41
N GLU A 179 16.84 11.29 5.82
CA GLU A 179 17.79 11.33 4.70
C GLU A 179 17.19 12.07 3.50
N TYR A 180 18.01 12.94 2.87
CA TYR A 180 17.66 13.52 1.58
C TYR A 180 17.79 12.45 0.49
N PHE A 181 16.66 12.08 -0.11
CA PHE A 181 16.62 11.12 -1.21
C PHE A 181 15.99 11.78 -2.45
N PRO A 182 16.80 12.28 -3.39
CA PRO A 182 16.27 12.77 -4.66
C PRO A 182 15.84 11.58 -5.51
N CYS A 183 14.56 11.52 -5.87
CA CYS A 183 14.17 10.60 -6.93
C CYS A 183 14.79 11.07 -8.25
N THR A 184 15.59 10.21 -8.87
CA THR A 184 16.21 10.47 -10.17
C THR A 184 15.68 9.47 -11.17
N ILE A 185 15.29 9.96 -12.34
CA ILE A 185 14.83 9.12 -13.43
C ILE A 185 16.06 8.56 -14.13
N VAL A 186 16.11 7.24 -14.28
CA VAL A 186 17.24 6.53 -14.90
C VAL A 186 16.72 5.57 -15.96
N ASN A 187 17.45 5.42 -17.07
CA ASN A 187 17.13 4.37 -18.01
C ASN A 187 17.68 3.03 -17.48
N GLU A 188 16.80 2.17 -16.99
CA GLU A 188 17.17 0.82 -16.51
C GLU A 188 17.40 -0.18 -17.67
N ASN A 189 17.13 0.21 -18.91
CA ASN A 189 17.32 -0.59 -20.13
C ASN A 189 16.65 -1.97 -20.09
N ILE A 190 15.52 -2.09 -19.38
CA ILE A 190 14.78 -3.35 -19.21
C ILE A 190 13.99 -3.71 -20.47
N SER A 191 13.32 -2.73 -21.09
CA SER A 191 12.55 -2.93 -22.32
C SER A 191 12.14 -1.60 -22.96
N ASP A 192 12.07 -1.58 -24.29
CA ASP A 192 11.50 -0.46 -25.06
C ASP A 192 9.98 -0.53 -25.23
N ARG A 193 9.34 -1.61 -24.72
CA ARG A 193 7.88 -1.76 -24.76
C ARG A 193 7.24 -1.12 -23.53
N ILE A 194 6.02 -0.59 -23.69
CA ILE A 194 5.17 -0.25 -22.55
C ILE A 194 4.79 -1.58 -21.84
N PRO A 195 5.21 -1.81 -20.58
CA PRO A 195 4.88 -3.02 -19.82
C PRO A 195 3.38 -3.17 -19.68
N HIS A 196 2.86 -4.30 -20.15
CA HIS A 196 1.45 -4.67 -20.01
C HIS A 196 1.32 -6.20 -20.10
N LYS A 197 0.31 -6.74 -19.43
CA LYS A 197 -0.19 -8.10 -19.63
C LYS A 197 -1.67 -8.04 -19.96
N LEU A 198 -2.10 -8.85 -20.91
CA LEU A 198 -3.54 -9.01 -21.19
C LEU A 198 -4.20 -9.88 -20.11
N PRO A 199 -5.50 -9.68 -19.82
CA PRO A 199 -6.26 -10.55 -18.93
C PRO A 199 -6.06 -12.04 -19.25
N GLY A 200 -5.71 -12.83 -18.23
CA GLY A 200 -5.47 -14.27 -18.36
C GLY A 200 -4.19 -14.67 -19.12
N LYS A 201 -3.33 -13.71 -19.50
CA LYS A 201 -2.09 -13.95 -20.25
C LYS A 201 -0.81 -13.71 -19.44
N ASN A 202 -0.91 -13.48 -18.13
CA ASN A 202 0.27 -13.31 -17.29
C ASN A 202 0.86 -14.67 -16.88
N PRO A 203 2.04 -15.06 -17.41
CA PRO A 203 2.60 -16.38 -17.16
C PRO A 203 3.16 -16.57 -15.75
N GLY A 204 3.46 -15.48 -15.03
CA GLY A 204 4.15 -15.54 -13.73
C GLY A 204 3.22 -15.74 -12.53
N LEU A 205 1.90 -15.72 -12.71
CA LEU A 205 0.95 -15.75 -11.58
C LEU A 205 1.01 -17.03 -10.73
N LYS A 206 1.45 -18.16 -11.32
CA LYS A 206 1.54 -19.45 -10.62
C LYS A 206 2.87 -19.64 -9.89
N GLU A 207 3.88 -18.85 -10.19
CA GLU A 207 5.24 -19.05 -9.70
C GLU A 207 5.29 -19.12 -8.17
N PHE A 208 4.67 -18.15 -7.50
CA PHE A 208 4.61 -18.13 -6.04
C PHE A 208 3.95 -19.39 -5.45
N SER A 209 2.81 -19.82 -6.00
CA SER A 209 2.10 -21.01 -5.54
C SER A 209 2.93 -22.29 -5.71
N GLU A 210 3.67 -22.40 -6.82
CA GLU A 210 4.54 -23.53 -7.13
C GLU A 210 5.83 -23.51 -6.31
N GLN A 211 6.34 -22.35 -5.90
CA GLN A 211 7.54 -22.25 -5.07
C GLN A 211 7.24 -22.55 -3.60
N GLU A 212 6.10 -22.07 -3.08
CA GLU A 212 5.73 -22.21 -1.67
C GLU A 212 4.94 -23.50 -1.38
N GLY A 213 4.51 -24.24 -2.40
CA GLY A 213 3.69 -25.44 -2.23
C GLY A 213 2.30 -25.12 -1.67
N ILE A 214 1.70 -24.02 -2.12
CA ILE A 214 0.38 -23.55 -1.72
C ILE A 214 -0.59 -23.76 -2.89
N PRO A 215 -1.86 -24.15 -2.67
CA PRO A 215 -2.85 -24.20 -3.74
C PRO A 215 -2.94 -22.87 -4.49
N TYR A 216 -2.94 -22.90 -5.83
CA TYR A 216 -2.94 -21.68 -6.64
C TYR A 216 -4.14 -20.78 -6.32
N GLU A 217 -5.32 -21.37 -6.15
CA GLU A 217 -6.55 -20.68 -5.81
C GLU A 217 -6.44 -19.94 -4.46
N ALA A 218 -5.66 -20.46 -3.51
CA ALA A 218 -5.44 -19.82 -2.23
C ALA A 218 -4.56 -18.57 -2.31
N THR A 219 -3.69 -18.44 -3.32
CA THR A 219 -2.80 -17.27 -3.46
C THR A 219 -3.46 -16.08 -4.13
N ARG A 220 -4.73 -16.21 -4.57
CA ARG A 220 -5.44 -15.20 -5.39
C ARG A 220 -6.16 -14.14 -4.57
N GLY A 221 -6.06 -14.18 -3.24
CA GLY A 221 -6.80 -13.30 -2.34
C GLY A 221 -8.29 -13.64 -2.29
N GLY A 222 -9.10 -12.71 -1.81
CA GLY A 222 -10.53 -12.89 -1.53
C GLY A 222 -10.82 -12.88 -0.03
N ALA A 223 -12.01 -12.43 0.36
CA ALA A 223 -12.42 -12.25 1.76
C ALA A 223 -12.27 -13.53 2.57
N GLU A 224 -12.67 -14.68 1.98
CA GLU A 224 -12.54 -15.98 2.65
C GLU A 224 -11.11 -16.30 3.06
N THR A 225 -10.10 -15.80 2.34
CA THR A 225 -8.68 -16.05 2.61
C THR A 225 -8.14 -15.28 3.81
N LEU A 226 -8.88 -14.29 4.34
CA LEU A 226 -8.50 -13.53 5.54
C LEU A 226 -8.68 -14.36 6.82
N TYR A 227 -9.64 -15.29 6.81
CA TYR A 227 -10.08 -15.96 8.02
C TYR A 227 -9.35 -17.29 8.27
N PRO A 228 -9.05 -17.64 9.53
CA PRO A 228 -8.33 -18.87 9.87
C PRO A 228 -8.99 -20.16 9.34
N ASP A 229 -10.32 -20.18 9.22
CA ASP A 229 -11.09 -21.33 8.78
C ASP A 229 -10.78 -21.74 7.33
N TYR A 230 -10.27 -20.81 6.51
CA TYR A 230 -9.83 -21.10 5.15
C TYR A 230 -8.75 -22.19 5.09
N ARG A 231 -7.97 -22.35 6.17
CA ARG A 231 -6.98 -23.43 6.29
C ARG A 231 -7.61 -24.82 6.16
N GLN A 232 -8.87 -25.01 6.54
CA GLN A 232 -9.55 -26.29 6.35
C GLN A 232 -9.91 -26.51 4.88
N LYS A 233 -10.36 -25.47 4.17
CA LYS A 233 -10.63 -25.52 2.74
C LYS A 233 -9.36 -25.81 1.94
N MET A 234 -8.22 -25.21 2.33
CA MET A 234 -6.94 -25.46 1.65
C MET A 234 -6.47 -26.92 1.71
N LYS A 235 -6.80 -27.68 2.77
CA LYS A 235 -6.40 -29.09 2.90
C LYS A 235 -7.00 -30.01 1.83
N THR A 236 -8.12 -29.61 1.23
CA THR A 236 -8.80 -30.39 0.19
C THR A 236 -8.41 -29.97 -1.23
N MET A 237 -7.61 -28.90 -1.36
CA MET A 237 -7.19 -28.36 -2.65
C MET A 237 -5.99 -29.09 -3.21
N LYS A 238 -5.84 -29.04 -4.53
CA LYS A 238 -4.68 -29.60 -5.23
C LYS A 238 -3.50 -28.64 -5.09
N VAL A 239 -2.36 -29.18 -4.68
CA VAL A 239 -1.09 -28.46 -4.61
C VAL A 239 -0.21 -28.91 -5.77
N ALA A 240 0.34 -27.96 -6.53
CA ALA A 240 1.30 -28.27 -7.57
C ALA A 240 2.62 -28.76 -6.94
N PRO A 241 3.39 -29.64 -7.61
CA PRO A 241 4.70 -30.03 -7.12
C PRO A 241 5.60 -28.81 -6.91
N ILE A 242 6.30 -28.77 -5.78
CA ILE A 242 7.16 -27.64 -5.44
C ILE A 242 8.27 -27.51 -6.48
N LYS A 243 8.36 -26.35 -7.13
CA LYS A 243 9.49 -26.00 -7.99
C LYS A 243 10.50 -25.22 -7.16
N ALA A 244 11.75 -25.69 -7.14
CA ALA A 244 12.82 -24.96 -6.49
C ALA A 244 12.88 -23.53 -7.06
N ALA A 245 12.97 -22.53 -6.17
CA ALA A 245 13.17 -21.15 -6.60
C ALA A 245 14.42 -21.07 -7.47
N VAL A 246 14.27 -20.59 -8.70
CA VAL A 246 15.41 -20.26 -9.56
C VAL A 246 16.00 -18.99 -8.94
N ARG A 247 17.04 -19.16 -8.11
CA ARG A 247 17.78 -18.01 -7.59
C ARG A 247 18.47 -17.33 -8.77
N PRO A 248 18.26 -16.02 -8.98
CA PRO A 248 19.10 -15.26 -9.90
C PRO A 248 20.56 -15.23 -9.40
#